data_AF-A0A4R3V6T3-F1
#
_entry.id   AF-A0A4R3V6T3-F1
#
_cell.length_a   1.000
_cell.length_b   1.000
_cell.length_c   1.000
_cell.angle_alpha   90.00
_cell.angle_beta   90.00
_cell.angle_gamma   90.00
#
_symmetry.space_group_name_H-M   'P 1'
#
loop_
_entity.id
_entity.type
_entity.pdbx_description
1 polymer ?
#
loop_
_entity_poly.entity_id
_entity_poly.type
_entity_poly.pdbx_seq_one_letter_code
_entity_poly.pdbx_strand_id
1 'polypeptide(L)'
;MASNPQMDKNMALAQEVASFWREAGPQRWFAKDEAFDREFSNRFLQAHYAAARREYEDWLQLPEGALALMVLLDQFPRNAFRGTAHMFATDPLAQYYARQLLEQGMDARVDETVRLFLYLPFMHSESLEDQKRCVELCNALGQSQDYAQEHMEIIEKFGRFPHRNPMLGRVTTTDEWAFLDAGGFAG
;
A
#
# COMPACT_ATOMS: atom_id res chain seq x y z
N MET A 1 29.27 9.71 -20.59
CA MET A 1 28.16 10.64 -20.28
C MET A 1 28.15 10.83 -18.78
N ALA A 2 28.16 12.06 -18.27
CA ALA A 2 28.06 12.31 -16.83
C ALA A 2 26.63 12.00 -16.36
N SER A 3 26.49 11.30 -15.24
CA SER A 3 25.18 11.04 -14.63
C SER A 3 24.55 12.36 -14.15
N ASN A 4 23.22 12.46 -14.21
CA ASN A 4 22.51 13.63 -13.72
C ASN A 4 22.47 13.58 -12.18
N PRO A 5 23.09 14.54 -11.46
CA PRO A 5 23.17 14.51 -9.99
C PRO A 5 21.81 14.45 -9.29
N GLN A 6 20.74 14.94 -9.93
CA GLN A 6 19.39 14.84 -9.38
C GLN A 6 18.81 13.43 -9.53
N MET A 7 19.06 12.76 -10.66
CA MET A 7 18.66 11.36 -10.85
C MET A 7 19.40 10.45 -9.86
N ASP A 8 20.71 10.69 -9.65
CA ASP A 8 21.51 9.91 -8.70
C ASP A 8 20.98 10.06 -7.27
N LYS A 9 20.59 11.28 -6.87
CA LYS A 9 19.96 11.53 -5.56
C LYS A 9 18.58 10.87 -5.43
N ASN A 10 17.74 10.97 -6.45
CA ASN A 10 16.42 10.33 -6.45
C ASN A 10 16.57 8.80 -6.35
N MET A 11 17.55 8.23 -7.03
CA MET A 11 17.84 6.80 -6.96
C MET A 11 18.28 6.36 -5.56
N ALA A 12 19.18 7.14 -4.94
CA ALA A 12 19.63 6.87 -3.59
C ALA A 12 18.47 6.88 -2.58
N LEU A 13 17.53 7.81 -2.74
CA LEU A 13 16.33 7.88 -1.89
C LEU A 13 15.40 6.67 -2.10
N ALA A 14 15.20 6.23 -3.35
CA ALA A 14 14.42 5.02 -3.62
C ALA A 14 15.02 3.79 -2.91
N GLN A 15 16.34 3.64 -3.02
CA GLN A 15 17.07 2.58 -2.35
C GLN A 15 16.97 2.70 -0.82
N GLU A 16 17.06 3.90 -0.27
CA GLU A 16 16.91 4.14 1.17
C GLU A 16 15.54 3.71 1.69
N VAL A 17 14.45 4.13 1.03
CA VAL A 17 13.07 3.74 1.38
C VAL A 17 12.91 2.22 1.31
N ALA A 18 13.37 1.63 0.21
CA ALA A 18 13.21 0.21 -0.05
C ALA A 18 14.04 -0.65 0.93
N SER A 19 15.24 -0.19 1.31
CA SER A 19 16.09 -0.86 2.31
C SER A 19 15.51 -0.72 3.71
N PHE A 20 15.07 0.48 4.10
CA PHE A 20 14.39 0.72 5.38
C PHE A 20 13.21 -0.25 5.57
N TRP A 21 12.39 -0.41 4.52
CA TRP A 21 11.25 -1.32 4.58
C TRP A 21 11.68 -2.79 4.71
N ARG A 22 12.68 -3.24 3.95
CA ARG A 22 13.21 -4.61 4.08
C ARG A 22 13.78 -4.89 5.46
N GLU A 23 14.55 -3.95 6.01
CA GLU A 23 15.17 -4.08 7.33
C GLU A 23 14.14 -4.10 8.46
N ALA A 24 13.01 -3.40 8.31
CA ALA A 24 11.92 -3.43 9.28
C ALA A 24 11.31 -4.83 9.42
N GLY A 25 11.14 -5.54 8.30
CA GLY A 25 10.67 -6.92 8.24
C GLY A 25 9.22 -7.15 8.68
N PRO A 26 8.72 -8.39 8.54
CA PRO A 26 7.31 -8.74 8.74
C PRO A 26 6.79 -8.49 10.16
N GLN A 27 7.68 -8.49 11.16
CA GLN A 27 7.31 -8.17 12.54
C GLN A 27 6.86 -6.70 12.71
N ARG A 28 7.29 -5.81 11.81
CA ARG A 28 6.95 -4.37 11.87
C ARG A 28 5.95 -3.96 10.80
N TRP A 29 5.96 -4.59 9.62
CA TRP A 29 5.08 -4.22 8.49
C TRP A 29 3.60 -4.17 8.87
N PHE A 30 3.14 -5.16 9.63
CA PHE A 30 1.72 -5.33 9.98
C PHE A 30 1.42 -5.06 11.46
N ALA A 31 2.43 -4.66 12.24
CA ALA A 31 2.25 -4.33 13.64
C ALA A 31 1.93 -2.84 13.81
N LYS A 32 1.09 -2.54 14.80
CA LYS A 32 0.95 -1.18 15.30
C LYS A 32 2.07 -0.90 16.29
N ASP A 33 3.08 -0.15 15.84
CA ASP A 33 4.22 0.28 16.65
C ASP A 33 4.42 1.80 16.49
N GLU A 34 4.06 2.55 17.53
CA GLU A 34 4.15 4.01 17.52
C GLU A 34 5.59 4.54 17.38
N ALA A 35 6.59 3.77 17.84
CA ALA A 35 7.98 4.18 17.68
C ALA A 35 8.42 4.03 16.22
N PHE A 36 8.06 2.92 15.59
CA PHE A 36 8.28 2.71 14.15
C PHE A 36 7.51 3.73 13.31
N ASP A 37 6.24 3.99 13.62
CA ASP A 37 5.42 4.96 12.88
C ASP A 37 6.03 6.37 12.93
N ARG A 38 6.55 6.80 14.09
CA ARG A 38 7.25 8.08 14.24
C ARG A 38 8.57 8.12 13.45
N GLU A 39 9.37 7.05 13.52
CA GLU A 39 10.60 6.95 12.76
C GLU A 39 10.33 7.05 11.25
N PHE A 40 9.37 6.25 10.77
CA PHE A 40 8.99 6.16 9.37
C PHE A 40 8.47 7.52 8.87
N SER A 41 7.61 8.17 9.65
CA SER A 41 7.09 9.52 9.37
C SER A 41 8.21 10.56 9.29
N ASN A 42 9.09 10.62 10.30
CA ASN A 42 10.15 11.62 10.36
C ASN A 42 11.14 11.50 9.19
N ARG A 43 11.43 10.27 8.75
CA ARG A 43 12.36 10.01 7.65
C ARG A 43 11.76 10.33 6.29
N PHE A 44 10.51 9.93 6.01
CA PHE A 44 10.01 9.88 4.64
C PHE A 44 8.76 10.73 4.37
N LEU A 45 8.32 11.60 5.30
CA LEU A 45 7.16 12.48 5.06
C LEU A 45 7.31 13.35 3.79
N GLN A 46 8.50 13.92 3.56
CA GLN A 46 8.73 14.71 2.35
C GLN A 46 8.76 13.84 1.08
N ALA A 47 9.28 12.62 1.18
CA ALA A 47 9.27 11.66 0.08
C ALA A 47 7.84 11.20 -0.26
N HIS A 48 7.00 10.95 0.74
CA HIS A 48 5.57 10.67 0.55
C HIS A 48 4.88 11.80 -0.22
N TYR A 49 5.07 13.06 0.20
CA TYR A 49 4.46 14.19 -0.50
C TYR A 49 5.00 14.39 -1.92
N ALA A 50 6.29 14.17 -2.17
CA ALA A 50 6.87 14.22 -3.51
C ALA A 50 6.31 13.10 -4.42
N ALA A 51 6.19 11.87 -3.90
CA ALA A 51 5.54 10.77 -4.60
C ALA A 51 4.07 11.08 -4.92
N ALA A 52 3.34 11.67 -3.97
CA ALA A 52 1.95 12.10 -4.16
C ALA A 52 1.79 13.23 -5.20
N ARG A 53 2.83 14.06 -5.39
CA ARG A 53 2.94 15.05 -6.49
C ARG A 53 3.47 14.46 -7.80
N ARG A 54 3.68 13.13 -7.86
CA ARG A 54 4.18 12.40 -9.04
C ARG A 54 5.62 12.76 -9.44
N GLU A 55 6.43 13.23 -8.50
CA GLU A 55 7.82 13.65 -8.78
C GLU A 55 8.80 12.47 -8.95
N TYR A 56 8.34 11.23 -8.75
CA TYR A 56 9.14 10.00 -8.79
C TYR A 56 8.59 8.95 -9.79
N GLU A 57 7.90 9.37 -10.86
CA GLU A 57 7.37 8.41 -11.87
C GLU A 57 8.48 7.61 -12.58
N ASP A 58 9.71 8.13 -12.63
CA ASP A 58 10.90 7.42 -13.15
C ASP A 58 11.25 6.18 -12.32
N TRP A 59 10.85 6.10 -11.06
CA TRP A 59 11.08 4.94 -10.19
C TRP A 59 10.34 3.69 -10.64
N LEU A 60 9.28 3.83 -11.43
CA LEU A 60 8.51 2.69 -11.98
C LEU A 60 9.35 1.79 -12.89
N GLN A 61 10.50 2.27 -13.38
CA GLN A 61 11.37 1.52 -14.28
C GLN A 61 12.33 0.56 -13.56
N LEU A 62 12.35 0.57 -12.23
CA LEU A 62 13.30 -0.19 -11.42
C LEU A 62 12.62 -0.94 -10.27
N PRO A 63 13.08 -2.16 -9.91
CA PRO A 63 12.48 -2.94 -8.83
C PRO A 63 12.47 -2.23 -7.48
N GLU A 64 13.57 -1.58 -7.11
CA GLU A 64 13.69 -0.84 -5.84
C GLU A 64 12.79 0.39 -5.84
N GLY A 65 12.71 1.08 -6.97
CA GLY A 65 11.83 2.24 -7.15
C GLY A 65 10.35 1.86 -7.07
N ALA A 66 9.98 0.73 -7.69
CA ALA A 66 8.63 0.17 -7.61
C ALA A 66 8.22 -0.10 -6.16
N LEU A 67 9.06 -0.82 -5.40
CA LEU A 67 8.79 -1.06 -3.98
C LEU A 67 8.71 0.25 -3.20
N ALA A 68 9.64 1.18 -3.43
CA ALA A 68 9.66 2.46 -2.73
C ALA A 68 8.38 3.27 -2.97
N LEU A 69 7.85 3.29 -4.19
CA LEU A 69 6.56 3.94 -4.49
C LEU A 69 5.40 3.28 -3.73
N MET A 70 5.34 1.94 -3.68
CA MET A 70 4.30 1.24 -2.91
C MET A 70 4.43 1.54 -1.41
N VAL A 71 5.65 1.55 -0.88
CA VAL A 71 5.91 1.90 0.52
C VAL A 71 5.47 3.34 0.81
N LEU A 72 5.78 4.31 -0.06
CA LEU A 72 5.43 5.71 0.17
C LEU A 72 3.95 6.02 -0.05
N LEU A 73 3.25 5.34 -0.94
CA LEU A 73 1.88 5.69 -1.32
C LEU A 73 0.82 4.80 -0.69
N ASP A 74 1.17 3.57 -0.32
CA ASP A 74 0.24 2.59 0.25
C ASP A 74 0.57 2.30 1.72
N GLN A 75 1.82 2.01 2.06
CA GLN A 75 2.17 1.66 3.45
C GLN A 75 2.32 2.89 4.36
N PHE A 76 3.03 3.91 3.91
CA PHE A 76 3.31 5.13 4.68
C PHE A 76 2.04 5.78 5.22
N PRO A 77 0.96 5.99 4.46
CA PRO A 77 -0.27 6.58 5.00
C PRO A 77 -0.88 5.77 6.15
N ARG A 78 -0.79 4.44 6.09
CA ARG A 78 -1.36 3.51 7.08
C ARG A 78 -0.57 3.50 8.39
N ASN A 79 0.71 3.86 8.34
CA ASN A 79 1.56 4.07 9.52
C ASN A 79 1.49 5.51 10.06
N ALA A 80 1.66 6.50 9.18
CA ALA A 80 1.87 7.90 9.54
C ALA A 80 0.58 8.66 9.85
N PHE A 81 -0.56 8.26 9.28
CA PHE A 81 -1.81 9.03 9.32
C PHE A 81 -2.97 8.27 9.95
N ARG A 82 -2.68 7.31 10.85
CA ARG A 82 -3.66 6.44 11.50
C ARG A 82 -4.89 7.20 12.04
N GLY A 83 -6.07 6.64 11.79
CA GLY A 83 -7.34 7.18 12.28
C GLY A 83 -7.83 8.42 11.51
N THR A 84 -7.26 8.72 10.35
CA THR A 84 -7.67 9.87 9.52
C THR A 84 -7.95 9.45 8.08
N ALA A 85 -8.71 10.27 7.34
CA ALA A 85 -8.92 10.08 5.90
C ALA A 85 -7.62 10.04 5.08
N HIS A 86 -6.53 10.64 5.59
CA HIS A 86 -5.25 10.66 4.90
C HIS A 86 -4.62 9.27 4.73
N MET A 87 -5.04 8.26 5.52
CA MET A 87 -4.64 6.86 5.31
C MET A 87 -4.98 6.36 3.90
N PHE A 88 -6.02 6.92 3.27
CA PHE A 88 -6.57 6.43 2.00
C PHE A 88 -6.34 7.43 0.85
N ALA A 89 -5.79 8.61 1.14
CA ALA A 89 -5.75 9.72 0.18
C ALA A 89 -4.89 9.42 -1.05
N THR A 90 -3.86 8.59 -0.91
CA THR A 90 -2.97 8.18 -2.00
C THR A 90 -3.26 6.78 -2.55
N ASP A 91 -4.26 6.07 -2.03
CA ASP A 91 -4.63 4.72 -2.50
C ASP A 91 -4.91 4.70 -4.02
N PRO A 92 -5.66 5.66 -4.61
CA PRO A 92 -5.89 5.64 -6.07
C PRO A 92 -4.60 5.77 -6.88
N LEU A 93 -3.62 6.52 -6.38
CA LEU A 93 -2.32 6.67 -7.05
C LEU A 93 -1.47 5.41 -6.89
N ALA A 94 -1.46 4.81 -5.71
CA ALA A 94 -0.79 3.52 -5.48
C ALA A 94 -1.36 2.43 -6.40
N GLN A 95 -2.69 2.33 -6.51
CA GLN A 95 -3.37 1.41 -7.42
C GLN A 95 -3.01 1.66 -8.90
N TYR A 96 -2.98 2.93 -9.32
CA TYR A 96 -2.58 3.29 -10.68
C TYR A 96 -1.16 2.79 -10.99
N TYR A 97 -0.20 3.03 -10.11
CA TYR A 97 1.18 2.56 -10.32
C TYR A 97 1.29 1.03 -10.20
N ALA A 98 0.58 0.40 -9.26
CA ALA A 98 0.56 -1.05 -9.14
C ALA A 98 0.10 -1.73 -10.44
N ARG A 99 -0.96 -1.22 -11.09
CA ARG A 99 -1.40 -1.72 -12.41
C ARG A 99 -0.29 -1.61 -13.46
N GLN A 100 0.36 -0.46 -13.57
CA GLN A 100 1.45 -0.27 -14.53
C GLN A 100 2.64 -1.21 -14.27
N LEU A 101 2.98 -1.42 -13.00
CA LEU A 101 4.05 -2.33 -12.61
C LEU A 101 3.74 -3.77 -13.02
N LEU A 102 2.50 -4.22 -12.83
CA LEU A 102 2.07 -5.56 -13.28
C LEU A 102 2.02 -5.69 -14.79
N GLU A 103 1.51 -4.67 -15.51
CA GLU A 103 1.48 -4.66 -16.98
C GLU A 103 2.88 -4.76 -17.59
N GLN A 104 3.89 -4.22 -16.90
CA GLN A 104 5.30 -4.27 -17.30
C GLN A 104 6.03 -5.52 -16.79
N GLY A 105 5.37 -6.39 -16.01
CA GLY A 105 5.99 -7.56 -15.35
C GLY A 105 7.08 -7.18 -14.33
N MET A 106 6.98 -5.99 -13.73
CA MET A 106 7.97 -5.50 -12.75
C MET A 106 7.91 -6.29 -11.44
N ASP A 107 6.75 -6.79 -11.05
CA ASP A 107 6.57 -7.64 -9.88
C ASP A 107 7.45 -8.89 -9.90
N ALA A 108 7.61 -9.53 -11.06
CA ALA A 108 8.51 -10.66 -11.23
C ALA A 108 10.00 -10.29 -11.05
N ARG A 109 10.35 -9.00 -11.19
CA ARG A 109 11.71 -8.48 -10.98
C ARG A 109 11.94 -7.99 -9.55
N VAL A 110 10.87 -7.81 -8.77
CA VAL A 110 10.95 -7.50 -7.34
C VAL A 110 11.17 -8.80 -6.56
N ASP A 111 12.03 -8.71 -5.54
CA ASP A 111 12.30 -9.83 -4.63
C ASP A 111 10.99 -10.35 -4.00
N GLU A 112 10.88 -11.68 -3.94
CA GLU A 112 9.65 -12.35 -3.53
C GLU A 112 9.20 -12.02 -2.10
N THR A 113 10.14 -11.71 -1.21
CA THR A 113 9.84 -11.40 0.21
C THR A 113 9.08 -10.08 0.38
N VAL A 114 9.15 -9.21 -0.62
CA VAL A 114 8.51 -7.89 -0.63
C VAL A 114 7.57 -7.69 -1.83
N ARG A 115 7.39 -8.72 -2.67
CA ARG A 115 6.52 -8.66 -3.84
C ARG A 115 5.06 -8.40 -3.46
N LEU A 116 4.63 -8.88 -2.30
CA LEU A 116 3.29 -8.65 -1.75
C LEU A 116 2.91 -7.15 -1.73
N PHE A 117 3.87 -6.24 -1.49
CA PHE A 117 3.60 -4.81 -1.41
C PHE A 117 3.18 -4.18 -2.75
N LEU A 118 3.44 -4.84 -3.88
CA LEU A 118 2.90 -4.42 -5.17
C LEU A 118 1.43 -4.85 -5.36
N TYR A 119 0.93 -5.76 -4.52
CA TYR A 119 -0.43 -6.31 -4.62
C TYR A 119 -1.38 -5.68 -3.59
N LEU A 120 -0.88 -5.26 -2.43
CA LEU A 120 -1.67 -4.63 -1.38
C LEU A 120 -2.50 -3.41 -1.85
N PRO A 121 -2.07 -2.58 -2.81
CA PRO A 121 -2.94 -1.52 -3.33
C PRO A 121 -4.29 -2.03 -3.88
N PHE A 122 -4.32 -3.23 -4.47
CA PHE A 122 -5.55 -3.87 -4.92
C PHE A 122 -6.39 -4.38 -3.74
N MET A 123 -5.75 -4.97 -2.73
CA MET A 123 -6.39 -5.39 -1.47
C MET A 123 -7.06 -4.20 -0.76
N HIS A 124 -6.47 -3.02 -0.88
CA HIS A 124 -6.98 -1.80 -0.27
C HIS A 124 -8.04 -1.07 -1.10
N SER A 125 -8.29 -1.50 -2.34
CA SER A 125 -9.28 -0.90 -3.23
C SER A 125 -10.71 -1.28 -2.84
N GLU A 126 -11.62 -0.31 -2.88
CA GLU A 126 -13.07 -0.55 -2.77
C GLU A 126 -13.69 -0.89 -4.15
N SER A 127 -13.02 -1.76 -4.92
CA SER A 127 -13.45 -2.27 -6.22
C SER A 127 -13.40 -3.79 -6.24
N LEU A 128 -14.52 -4.44 -6.58
CA LEU A 128 -14.59 -5.91 -6.62
C LEU A 128 -13.65 -6.51 -7.67
N GLU A 129 -13.37 -5.79 -8.77
CA GLU A 129 -12.41 -6.24 -9.78
C GLU A 129 -10.98 -6.27 -9.22
N ASP A 130 -10.59 -5.22 -8.51
CA ASP A 130 -9.27 -5.16 -7.87
C ASP A 130 -9.14 -6.24 -6.79
N GLN A 131 -10.21 -6.49 -6.02
CA GLN A 131 -10.20 -7.54 -5.00
C GLN A 131 -10.00 -8.94 -5.59
N LYS A 132 -10.72 -9.29 -6.66
CA LYS A 132 -10.52 -10.56 -7.39
C LYS A 132 -9.09 -10.68 -7.89
N ARG A 133 -8.55 -9.59 -8.46
CA ARG A 133 -7.17 -9.56 -8.92
C ARG A 133 -6.17 -9.76 -7.78
N CYS A 134 -6.42 -9.15 -6.63
CA CYS A 134 -5.59 -9.33 -5.44
C CYS A 134 -5.58 -10.78 -4.96
N VAL A 135 -6.74 -11.44 -4.92
CA VAL A 135 -6.86 -12.86 -4.55
C VAL A 135 -6.02 -13.75 -5.49
N GLU A 136 -6.12 -13.54 -6.81
CA GLU A 136 -5.30 -14.27 -7.79
C GLU A 136 -3.80 -14.10 -7.53
N LEU A 137 -3.35 -12.85 -7.34
CA LEU A 137 -1.94 -12.50 -7.13
C LEU A 137 -1.39 -13.07 -5.82
N CYS A 138 -2.13 -12.94 -4.72
CA CYS A 138 -1.75 -13.48 -3.42
C CYS A 138 -1.72 -15.02 -3.41
N ASN A 139 -2.66 -15.67 -4.11
CA ASN A 139 -2.65 -17.12 -4.30
C ASN A 139 -1.45 -17.60 -5.11
N ALA A 140 -1.11 -16.91 -6.21
CA ALA A 140 0.06 -17.24 -7.00
C ALA A 140 1.38 -17.03 -6.22
N LEU A 141 1.42 -16.04 -5.33
CA LEU A 141 2.58 -15.75 -4.47
C LEU A 141 2.68 -16.68 -3.26
N GLY A 142 1.58 -17.30 -2.83
CA GLY A 142 1.53 -18.09 -1.60
C GLY A 142 1.66 -17.24 -0.32
N GLN A 143 1.25 -15.96 -0.38
CA GLN A 143 1.31 -15.01 0.75
C GLN A 143 -0.02 -14.27 0.90
N SER A 144 -0.47 -14.05 2.14
CA SER A 144 -1.69 -13.29 2.48
C SER A 144 -2.98 -13.74 1.79
N GLN A 145 -3.11 -15.05 1.51
CA GLN A 145 -4.26 -15.63 0.79
C GLN A 145 -5.58 -15.43 1.56
N ASP A 146 -5.59 -15.83 2.83
CA ASP A 146 -6.77 -15.69 3.71
C ASP A 146 -7.19 -14.22 3.85
N TYR A 147 -6.20 -13.33 3.96
CA TYR A 147 -6.43 -11.90 4.10
C TYR A 147 -7.00 -11.27 2.82
N ALA A 148 -6.49 -11.67 1.64
CA ALA A 148 -7.03 -11.23 0.35
C ALA A 148 -8.47 -11.71 0.15
N GLN A 149 -8.75 -12.96 0.55
CA GLN A 149 -10.10 -13.54 0.48
C GLN A 149 -11.07 -12.78 1.40
N GLU A 150 -10.69 -12.52 2.65
CA GLU A 150 -11.49 -11.74 3.60
C GLU A 150 -11.80 -10.33 3.07
N HIS A 151 -10.81 -9.64 2.49
CA HIS A 151 -11.03 -8.31 1.90
C HIS A 151 -12.01 -8.36 0.73
N MET A 152 -11.89 -9.36 -0.15
CA MET A 152 -12.79 -9.54 -1.27
C MET A 152 -14.23 -9.78 -0.81
N GLU A 153 -14.44 -10.62 0.21
CA GLU A 153 -15.78 -10.94 0.74
C GLU A 153 -16.46 -9.69 1.34
N ILE A 154 -15.69 -8.83 2.01
CA ILE A 154 -16.21 -7.56 2.55
C ILE A 154 -16.67 -6.65 1.40
N ILE A 155 -15.85 -6.51 0.36
CA ILE A 155 -16.20 -5.68 -0.81
C ILE A 155 -17.34 -6.30 -1.61
N GLU A 156 -17.40 -7.62 -1.75
CA GLU A 156 -18.52 -8.30 -2.41
C GLU A 156 -19.84 -8.05 -1.67
N LYS A 157 -19.80 -8.07 -0.33
CA LYS A 157 -20.98 -7.85 0.52
C LYS A 157 -21.43 -6.39 0.58
N PHE A 158 -20.50 -5.45 0.73
CA PHE A 158 -20.83 -4.05 1.05
C PHE A 158 -20.47 -3.05 -0.06
N GLY A 159 -19.70 -3.47 -1.07
CA GLY A 159 -19.15 -2.59 -2.10
C GLY A 159 -18.08 -1.61 -1.60
N ARG A 160 -17.70 -1.68 -0.32
CA ARG A 160 -16.77 -0.80 0.37
C ARG A 160 -16.33 -1.40 1.70
N PHE A 161 -15.34 -0.80 2.37
CA PHE A 161 -14.89 -1.21 3.70
C PHE A 161 -15.62 -0.43 4.81
N PRO A 162 -16.50 -1.07 5.61
CA PRO A 162 -17.30 -0.34 6.59
C PRO A 162 -16.49 0.34 7.70
N HIS A 163 -15.35 -0.23 8.11
CA HIS A 163 -14.47 0.37 9.11
C HIS A 163 -13.89 1.74 8.68
N ARG A 164 -13.89 2.05 7.38
CA ARG A 164 -13.44 3.35 6.86
C ARG A 164 -14.52 4.44 6.98
N ASN A 165 -15.78 4.07 7.24
CA ASN A 165 -16.91 5.00 7.22
C ASN A 165 -16.70 6.24 8.11
N PRO A 166 -16.27 6.12 9.39
CA PRO A 166 -16.07 7.29 10.25
C PRO A 166 -14.98 8.23 9.72
N MET A 167 -13.87 7.67 9.25
CA MET A 167 -12.73 8.45 8.71
C MET A 167 -13.08 9.16 7.41
N LEU A 168 -13.97 8.55 6.60
CA LEU A 168 -14.40 9.09 5.30
C LEU A 168 -15.71 9.91 5.39
N GLY A 169 -16.28 10.10 6.58
CA GLY A 169 -17.54 10.83 6.77
C GLY A 169 -18.76 10.15 6.13
N ARG A 170 -18.72 8.82 5.95
CA ARG A 170 -19.83 8.04 5.37
C ARG A 170 -20.82 7.63 6.45
N VAL A 171 -22.10 7.60 6.10
CA VAL A 171 -23.14 7.00 6.96
C VAL A 171 -23.00 5.48 6.90
N THR A 172 -22.87 4.86 8.07
CA THR A 172 -22.86 3.41 8.24
C THR A 172 -24.30 2.87 8.26
N THR A 173 -24.57 1.89 7.40
CA THR A 173 -25.87 1.21 7.30
C THR A 173 -26.07 0.23 8.46
N THR A 174 -27.31 -0.27 8.64
CA THR A 174 -27.63 -1.26 9.67
C THR A 174 -26.83 -2.56 9.53
N ASP A 175 -26.68 -3.07 8.30
CA ASP A 175 -25.94 -4.32 8.05
C ASP A 175 -24.44 -4.15 8.26
N GLU A 176 -23.91 -2.97 7.94
CA GLU A 176 -22.51 -2.61 8.22
C GLU A 176 -22.26 -2.49 9.74
N TRP A 177 -23.18 -1.90 10.50
CA TRP A 177 -23.10 -1.86 11.97
C TRP A 177 -23.10 -3.27 12.56
N ALA A 178 -24.03 -4.13 12.14
CA ALA A 178 -24.09 -5.51 12.61
C ALA A 178 -22.80 -6.29 12.32
N PHE A 179 -22.17 -6.04 11.17
CA PHE A 179 -20.87 -6.62 10.83
C PHE A 179 -19.75 -6.11 11.74
N LEU A 180 -19.66 -4.80 11.97
CA LEU A 180 -18.64 -4.21 12.84
C LEU A 180 -18.80 -4.68 14.30
N ASP A 181 -20.02 -4.71 14.83
CA ASP A 181 -20.32 -5.12 16.20
C ASP A 181 -20.04 -6.61 16.47
N ALA A 182 -20.11 -7.45 15.43
CA ALA A 182 -19.77 -8.87 15.51
C ALA A 182 -18.25 -9.16 15.50
N GLY A 183 -17.41 -8.13 15.63
CA GLY A 183 -15.95 -8.26 15.57
C GLY A 183 -15.42 -8.29 14.15
N GLY A 184 -16.11 -7.65 13.21
CA GLY A 184 -15.71 -7.54 11.81
C GLY A 184 -14.32 -6.92 11.61
N PHE A 185 -13.94 -6.80 10.35
CA PHE A 185 -12.60 -6.38 9.96
C PHE A 185 -12.26 -4.94 10.39
N ALA A 186 -11.15 -4.77 11.11
CA ALA A 186 -10.76 -3.50 11.75
C ALA A 186 -9.77 -2.64 10.94
N GLY A 187 -9.17 -3.18 9.87
CA GLY A 187 -8.12 -2.50 9.11
C GLY A 187 -6.74 -2.65 9.72
#